data_AF-A0AAV1J7V9-F1
#
_entry.id   AF-A0AAV1J7V9-F1
#
_cell.length_a   1.000
_cell.length_b   1.000
_cell.length_c   1.000
_cell.angle_alpha   90.00
_cell.angle_beta   90.00
_cell.angle_gamma   90.00
#
_symmetry.space_group_name_H-M   'P 1'
#
loop_
_entity.id
_entity.type
_entity.pdbx_description
1 polymer ?
#
loop_
_entity_poly.entity_id
_entity_poly.type
_entity_poly.pdbx_seq_one_letter_code
_entity_poly.pdbx_strand_id
1 'polypeptide(L)'
;MSGICPKCRKQVSDSVLCSQCDEMLHYGCAGVTETSYRKMGPEKRGAWRCLNCRQSASQLCPSPENCISITELMKELKEFRNDFNTFSADLQSVKADMEKSIQAIQTLSAKWGDFETRLSNVEDRISSVEQKLSSLTTVQDDLSTANRTIDDLRNVIDVQDQFSRLNNVEINGIPSRTGENLLELVNNIFSVVGLTLDTTDIDSVHRVRPFVKKNEEVGQNEGRKTVRPPAIVIRFTRRRRKDELLAAARARRGLSTVDIRLDGPSLPIFLNEHLTPSNKLLLRQARSLKQQFNYSHLWVRDCKILIRKNDKSPIFTIKNERDLGKIK
;
A
#
# COMPACT_ATOMS: atom_id res chain seq x y z
N MET A 1 -114.04 -44.81 -42.83
CA MET A 1 -114.19 -43.35 -42.79
C MET A 1 -114.24 -42.88 -44.23
N SER A 2 -115.36 -42.32 -44.66
CA SER A 2 -115.55 -41.79 -46.02
C SER A 2 -115.26 -40.30 -46.01
N GLY A 3 -114.18 -39.87 -46.67
CA GLY A 3 -113.79 -38.47 -46.83
C GLY A 3 -114.08 -37.95 -48.25
N ILE A 4 -114.03 -36.64 -48.46
CA ILE A 4 -114.07 -36.04 -49.81
C ILE A 4 -112.65 -35.61 -50.17
N CYS A 5 -112.13 -36.05 -51.32
CA CYS A 5 -110.78 -35.66 -51.73
C CYS A 5 -110.75 -34.17 -52.13
N PRO A 6 -109.89 -33.33 -51.51
CA PRO A 6 -109.84 -31.89 -51.77
C PRO A 6 -109.43 -31.54 -53.21
N LYS A 7 -108.67 -32.43 -53.88
CA LYS A 7 -108.18 -32.18 -55.25
C LYS A 7 -109.24 -32.42 -56.33
N CYS A 8 -110.02 -33.49 -56.22
CA CYS A 8 -110.99 -33.88 -57.25
C CYS A 8 -112.46 -33.77 -56.79
N ARG A 9 -112.69 -33.45 -55.51
CA ARG A 9 -113.98 -33.30 -54.83
C ARG A 9 -114.90 -34.54 -54.91
N LYS A 10 -114.32 -35.71 -55.16
CA LYS A 10 -115.03 -37.01 -55.15
C LYS A 10 -114.81 -37.74 -53.83
N GLN A 11 -115.76 -38.60 -53.46
CA GLN A 11 -115.69 -39.41 -52.26
C GLN A 11 -114.49 -40.38 -52.32
N VAL A 12 -113.79 -40.54 -51.20
CA VAL A 12 -112.65 -41.44 -51.05
C VAL A 12 -112.88 -42.38 -49.87
N SER A 13 -112.68 -43.68 -50.11
CA SER A 13 -112.76 -44.75 -49.12
C SER A 13 -111.38 -45.26 -48.69
N ASP A 14 -110.42 -45.32 -49.63
CA ASP A 14 -109.02 -45.67 -49.40
C ASP A 14 -108.12 -44.53 -49.89
N SER A 15 -107.30 -43.96 -48.99
CA SER A 15 -106.70 -42.63 -49.17
C SER A 15 -105.33 -42.49 -48.53
N VAL A 16 -104.63 -41.44 -48.95
CA VAL A 16 -103.41 -40.91 -48.35
C VAL A 16 -103.78 -39.71 -47.47
N LEU A 17 -103.31 -39.71 -46.22
CA LEU A 17 -103.49 -38.60 -45.27
C LEU A 17 -102.27 -37.69 -45.28
N CYS A 18 -102.49 -36.38 -45.41
CA CYS A 18 -101.44 -35.38 -45.27
C CYS A 18 -101.19 -35.05 -43.80
N SER A 19 -99.95 -35.19 -43.33
CA SER A 19 -99.57 -34.93 -41.92
C SER A 19 -99.63 -33.46 -41.48
N GLN A 20 -100.04 -32.54 -42.35
CA GLN A 20 -100.05 -31.10 -42.08
C GLN A 20 -101.45 -30.48 -42.18
N CYS A 21 -102.29 -30.96 -43.11
CA CYS A 21 -103.68 -30.49 -43.23
C CYS A 21 -104.71 -31.56 -42.86
N ASP A 22 -104.26 -32.78 -42.55
CA ASP A 22 -105.09 -33.95 -42.21
C ASP A 22 -106.16 -34.32 -43.25
N GLU A 23 -106.03 -33.79 -44.48
CA GLU A 23 -106.95 -34.11 -45.57
C GLU A 23 -106.65 -35.46 -46.22
N MET A 24 -107.72 -36.16 -46.61
CA MET A 24 -107.66 -37.46 -47.31
C MET A 24 -107.64 -37.27 -48.83
N LEU A 25 -106.61 -37.75 -49.51
CA LEU A 25 -106.49 -37.70 -50.97
C LEU A 25 -106.50 -39.10 -51.59
N HIS A 26 -107.10 -39.27 -52.77
CA HIS A 26 -106.84 -40.47 -53.59
C HIS A 26 -105.35 -40.57 -53.90
N TYR A 27 -104.80 -41.79 -53.96
CA TYR A 27 -103.40 -42.05 -54.30
C TYR A 27 -102.95 -41.27 -55.57
N GLY A 28 -103.71 -41.37 -56.66
CA GLY A 28 -103.43 -40.64 -57.89
C GLY A 28 -103.55 -39.11 -57.74
N CYS A 29 -104.46 -38.62 -56.90
CA CYS A 29 -104.58 -37.19 -56.62
C CYS A 29 -103.38 -36.65 -55.81
N ALA A 30 -102.85 -37.46 -54.90
CA ALA A 30 -101.65 -37.20 -54.11
C ALA A 30 -100.34 -37.35 -54.91
N GLY A 31 -100.39 -37.87 -56.14
CA GLY A 31 -99.20 -38.09 -56.97
C GLY A 31 -98.36 -39.30 -56.53
N VAL A 32 -98.96 -40.26 -55.84
CA VAL A 32 -98.31 -41.50 -55.39
C VAL A 32 -99.13 -42.72 -55.83
N THR A 33 -98.49 -43.87 -56.02
CA THR A 33 -99.21 -45.12 -56.26
C THR A 33 -99.54 -45.82 -54.94
N GLU A 34 -100.65 -46.54 -54.88
CA GLU A 34 -101.07 -47.30 -53.69
C GLU A 34 -99.99 -48.27 -53.21
N THR A 35 -99.39 -49.01 -54.14
CA THR A 35 -98.31 -49.97 -53.86
C THR A 35 -97.06 -49.29 -53.31
N SER A 36 -96.72 -48.08 -53.76
CA SER A 36 -95.60 -47.31 -53.21
C SER A 36 -95.91 -46.79 -51.81
N TYR A 37 -97.10 -46.22 -51.60
CA TYR A 37 -97.50 -45.67 -50.31
C TYR A 37 -97.59 -46.75 -49.22
N ARG A 38 -98.16 -47.92 -49.54
CA ARG A 38 -98.24 -49.05 -48.61
C ARG A 38 -96.91 -49.74 -48.32
N LYS A 39 -95.88 -49.55 -49.16
CA LYS A 39 -94.51 -50.01 -48.88
C LYS A 39 -93.72 -49.05 -47.99
N MET A 40 -94.18 -47.81 -47.81
CA MET A 40 -93.54 -46.88 -46.88
C MET A 40 -93.69 -47.39 -45.45
N GLY A 41 -92.65 -47.26 -44.62
CA GLY A 41 -92.74 -47.54 -43.18
C GLY A 41 -93.67 -46.54 -42.46
N PRO A 42 -94.15 -46.87 -41.25
CA PRO A 42 -95.11 -46.06 -40.51
C PRO A 42 -94.64 -44.62 -40.25
N GLU A 43 -93.35 -44.40 -39.96
CA GLU A 43 -92.77 -43.05 -39.82
C GLU A 43 -92.89 -42.23 -41.10
N LYS A 44 -92.54 -42.81 -42.26
CA LYS A 44 -92.57 -42.11 -43.55
C LYS A 44 -93.99 -41.81 -44.01
N ARG A 45 -94.97 -42.66 -43.65
CA ARG A 45 -96.39 -42.37 -43.88
C ARG A 45 -96.90 -41.27 -42.96
N GLY A 46 -96.52 -41.32 -41.68
CA GLY A 46 -96.88 -40.30 -40.68
C GLY A 46 -96.29 -38.91 -40.96
N ALA A 47 -95.16 -38.84 -41.67
CA ALA A 47 -94.54 -37.58 -42.10
C ALA A 47 -94.89 -37.15 -43.54
N TRP A 48 -95.77 -37.90 -44.23
CA TRP A 48 -96.10 -37.60 -45.63
C TRP A 48 -96.98 -36.35 -45.73
N ARG A 49 -96.57 -35.40 -46.57
CA ARG A 49 -97.30 -34.15 -46.83
C ARG A 49 -97.75 -34.05 -48.29
N CYS A 50 -98.95 -33.50 -48.52
CA CYS A 50 -99.49 -33.23 -49.85
C CYS A 50 -98.71 -32.13 -50.57
N LEU A 51 -98.87 -32.04 -51.90
CA LEU A 51 -98.13 -31.08 -52.74
C LEU A 51 -98.36 -29.62 -52.31
N ASN A 52 -99.59 -29.26 -51.91
CA ASN A 52 -99.89 -27.91 -51.46
C ASN A 52 -99.10 -27.58 -50.18
N CYS A 53 -99.17 -28.44 -49.16
CA CYS A 53 -98.44 -28.26 -47.90
C CYS A 53 -96.92 -28.28 -48.09
N ARG A 54 -96.40 -29.02 -49.07
CA ARG A 54 -94.97 -28.98 -49.44
C ARG A 54 -94.58 -27.66 -50.10
N GLN A 55 -95.42 -27.10 -50.97
CA GLN A 55 -95.13 -25.83 -51.64
C GLN A 55 -95.27 -24.63 -50.69
N SER A 56 -96.21 -24.67 -49.73
CA SER A 56 -96.36 -23.63 -48.70
C SER A 56 -95.13 -23.48 -47.78
N ALA A 57 -94.32 -24.53 -47.62
CA ALA A 57 -93.06 -24.46 -46.87
C ALA A 57 -91.97 -23.65 -47.59
N SER A 58 -92.11 -23.41 -48.90
CA SER A 58 -91.15 -22.65 -49.73
C SER A 58 -91.38 -21.12 -49.68
N GLN A 59 -92.40 -20.64 -48.98
CA GLN A 59 -92.86 -19.24 -49.03
C GLN A 59 -92.97 -18.59 -47.65
N LEU A 60 -92.04 -18.93 -46.76
CA LEU A 60 -91.84 -18.26 -45.47
C LEU A 60 -90.38 -17.83 -45.33
N CYS A 61 -90.03 -16.73 -46.01
CA CYS A 61 -88.92 -15.86 -45.61
C CYS A 61 -89.50 -14.46 -45.33
N PRO A 62 -89.36 -13.91 -44.12
CA PRO A 62 -89.59 -12.50 -43.85
C PRO A 62 -88.35 -11.66 -44.22
N SER A 63 -88.65 -10.48 -44.79
CA SER A 63 -87.90 -9.24 -45.08
C SER A 63 -86.36 -9.07 -44.85
N PRO A 64 -85.70 -8.19 -45.65
CA PRO A 64 -84.28 -7.92 -45.60
C PRO A 64 -83.93 -6.71 -44.71
N GLU A 65 -83.57 -6.89 -43.44
CA GLU A 65 -83.04 -5.76 -42.64
C GLU A 65 -81.83 -6.09 -41.75
N ASN A 66 -81.20 -7.29 -41.85
CA ASN A 66 -79.92 -7.49 -41.16
C ASN A 66 -79.05 -8.62 -41.74
N CYS A 67 -78.91 -8.63 -43.07
CA CYS A 67 -77.81 -9.37 -43.69
C CYS A 67 -76.62 -8.42 -43.80
N ILE A 68 -75.57 -8.65 -43.00
CA ILE A 68 -74.25 -8.06 -43.27
C ILE A 68 -73.93 -8.42 -44.71
N SER A 69 -73.76 -7.41 -45.56
CA SER A 69 -73.49 -7.65 -46.97
C SER A 69 -72.20 -8.43 -47.10
N ILE A 70 -72.10 -9.35 -48.06
CA ILE A 70 -70.84 -10.05 -48.40
C ILE A 70 -69.70 -9.02 -48.59
N THR A 71 -70.03 -7.81 -49.02
CA THR A 71 -69.09 -6.69 -49.16
C THR A 71 -68.53 -6.18 -47.83
N GLU A 72 -69.31 -6.18 -46.75
CA GLU A 72 -68.83 -5.80 -45.40
C GLU A 72 -67.96 -6.88 -44.78
N LEU A 73 -68.32 -8.15 -44.96
CA LEU A 73 -67.49 -9.27 -44.49
C LEU A 73 -66.15 -9.34 -45.23
N MET A 74 -66.14 -9.03 -46.53
CA MET A 74 -64.90 -8.86 -47.31
C MET A 74 -64.06 -7.66 -46.86
N LYS A 75 -64.69 -6.59 -46.36
CA LYS A 75 -64.00 -5.41 -45.83
C LYS A 75 -63.30 -5.73 -44.51
N GLU A 76 -63.98 -6.37 -43.57
CA GLU A 76 -63.39 -6.84 -42.30
C GLU A 76 -62.26 -7.85 -42.52
N LEU A 77 -62.40 -8.79 -43.46
CA LEU A 77 -61.33 -9.73 -43.81
C LEU A 77 -60.10 -9.02 -44.40
N LYS A 78 -60.30 -7.93 -45.14
CA LYS A 78 -59.21 -7.12 -45.69
C LYS A 78 -58.52 -6.30 -44.60
N GLU A 79 -59.28 -5.76 -43.65
CA GLU A 79 -58.76 -5.07 -42.47
C GLU A 79 -57.98 -6.04 -41.58
N PHE A 80 -58.52 -7.22 -41.28
CA PHE A 80 -57.81 -8.27 -40.53
C PHE A 80 -56.54 -8.74 -41.23
N ARG A 81 -56.56 -8.89 -42.57
CA ARG A 81 -55.35 -9.23 -43.34
C ARG A 81 -54.30 -8.12 -43.25
N ASN A 82 -54.71 -6.85 -43.25
CA ASN A 82 -53.80 -5.74 -43.06
C ASN A 82 -53.21 -5.76 -41.65
N ASP A 83 -54.03 -5.95 -40.61
CA ASP A 83 -53.60 -6.07 -39.22
C ASP A 83 -52.65 -7.25 -38.99
N PHE A 84 -52.91 -8.38 -39.65
CA PHE A 84 -52.02 -9.54 -39.62
C PHE A 84 -50.69 -9.26 -40.29
N ASN A 85 -50.68 -8.49 -41.40
CA ASN A 85 -49.44 -8.08 -42.05
C ASN A 85 -48.64 -7.11 -41.19
N THR A 86 -49.28 -6.14 -40.52
CA THR A 86 -48.62 -5.26 -39.55
C THR A 86 -48.09 -6.04 -38.35
N PHE A 87 -48.87 -6.96 -37.79
CA PHE A 87 -48.40 -7.83 -36.70
C PHE A 87 -47.20 -8.69 -37.11
N SER A 88 -47.22 -9.25 -38.33
CA SER A 88 -46.08 -10.00 -38.86
C SER A 88 -44.85 -9.12 -39.03
N ALA A 89 -45.01 -7.84 -39.40
CA ALA A 89 -43.91 -6.89 -39.49
C ALA A 89 -43.35 -6.53 -38.10
N ASP A 90 -44.23 -6.31 -37.11
CA ASP A 90 -43.84 -6.07 -35.72
C ASP A 90 -43.09 -7.26 -35.13
N LEU A 91 -43.54 -8.49 -35.39
CA LEU A 91 -42.85 -9.71 -34.97
C LEU A 91 -41.44 -9.82 -35.56
N GLN A 92 -41.27 -9.44 -36.83
CA GLN A 92 -39.95 -9.39 -37.47
C GLN A 92 -39.07 -8.30 -36.86
N SER A 93 -39.64 -7.15 -36.52
CA SER A 93 -38.95 -6.06 -35.83
C SER A 93 -38.47 -6.50 -34.43
N VAL A 94 -39.35 -7.11 -33.64
CA VAL A 94 -39.03 -7.64 -32.30
C VAL A 94 -37.95 -8.71 -32.40
N LYS A 95 -38.01 -9.60 -33.39
CA LYS A 95 -36.95 -10.61 -33.61
C LYS A 95 -35.60 -9.94 -33.88
N ALA A 96 -35.56 -8.91 -34.73
CA ALA A 96 -34.34 -8.19 -35.02
C ALA A 96 -33.77 -7.48 -33.77
N ASP A 97 -34.62 -6.88 -32.94
CA ASP A 97 -34.18 -6.25 -31.69
C ASP A 97 -33.71 -7.28 -30.64
N MET A 98 -34.32 -8.47 -30.62
CA MET A 98 -33.87 -9.57 -29.78
C MET A 98 -32.48 -10.09 -30.22
N GLU A 99 -32.24 -10.21 -31.54
CA GLU A 99 -30.92 -10.56 -32.08
C GLU A 99 -29.85 -9.50 -31.72
N LYS A 100 -30.16 -8.20 -31.84
CA LYS A 100 -29.27 -7.12 -31.38
C LYS A 100 -28.98 -7.20 -29.88
N SER A 101 -29.99 -7.52 -29.08
CA SER A 101 -29.84 -7.66 -27.62
C SER A 101 -28.93 -8.84 -27.26
N ILE A 102 -29.07 -9.99 -27.96
CA ILE A 102 -28.18 -11.15 -27.79
C ILE A 102 -26.73 -10.78 -28.12
N GLN A 103 -26.50 -10.06 -29.23
CA GLN A 103 -25.16 -9.61 -29.61
C GLN A 103 -24.56 -8.64 -28.56
N ALA A 104 -25.37 -7.73 -28.02
CA ALA A 104 -24.93 -6.82 -26.96
C ALA A 104 -24.53 -7.59 -25.68
N ILE A 105 -25.31 -8.60 -25.28
CA ILE A 105 -25.02 -9.46 -24.13
C ILE A 105 -23.74 -10.27 -24.35
N GLN A 106 -23.54 -10.84 -25.54
CA GLN A 106 -22.30 -11.56 -25.89
C GLN A 106 -21.07 -10.64 -25.80
N THR A 107 -21.19 -9.41 -26.29
CA THR A 107 -20.12 -8.40 -26.23
C THR A 107 -19.82 -8.01 -24.78
N LEU A 108 -20.86 -7.84 -23.95
CA LEU A 108 -20.73 -7.59 -22.51
C LEU A 108 -20.03 -8.74 -21.79
N SER A 109 -20.41 -9.99 -22.10
CA SER A 109 -19.78 -11.18 -21.52
C SER A 109 -18.29 -11.26 -21.84
N ALA A 110 -17.88 -10.93 -23.08
CA ALA A 110 -16.47 -10.89 -23.45
C ALA A 110 -15.70 -9.82 -22.66
N LYS A 111 -16.25 -8.60 -22.58
CA LYS A 111 -15.67 -7.51 -21.77
C LYS A 111 -15.62 -7.84 -20.28
N TRP A 112 -16.57 -8.62 -19.78
CA TRP A 112 -16.57 -9.09 -18.39
C TRP A 112 -15.39 -10.05 -18.12
N GLY A 113 -15.12 -10.98 -19.04
CA GLY A 113 -13.93 -11.85 -18.95
C GLY A 113 -12.62 -11.05 -18.97
N ASP A 114 -12.52 -10.03 -19.83
CA ASP A 114 -11.36 -9.11 -19.84
C ASP A 114 -11.24 -8.34 -18.53
N PHE A 115 -12.37 -7.96 -17.91
CA PHE A 115 -12.35 -7.29 -16.62
C PHE A 115 -11.91 -8.21 -15.49
N GLU A 116 -12.40 -9.45 -15.46
CA GLU A 116 -12.03 -10.47 -14.47
C GLU A 116 -10.53 -10.78 -14.51
N THR A 117 -9.94 -10.95 -15.70
CA THR A 117 -8.49 -11.16 -15.85
C THR A 117 -7.67 -9.96 -15.38
N ARG A 118 -8.13 -8.74 -15.67
CA ARG A 118 -7.48 -7.52 -15.17
C ARG A 118 -7.59 -7.39 -13.66
N LEU A 119 -8.73 -7.77 -13.07
CA LEU A 119 -8.95 -7.75 -11.63
C LEU A 119 -8.01 -8.73 -10.93
N SER A 120 -7.91 -9.96 -11.42
CA SER A 120 -6.98 -10.97 -10.90
C SER A 120 -5.52 -10.50 -10.96
N ASN A 121 -5.08 -9.86 -12.05
CA ASN A 121 -3.73 -9.29 -12.13
C ASN A 121 -3.52 -8.15 -11.10
N VAL A 122 -4.53 -7.32 -10.86
CA VAL A 122 -4.46 -6.29 -9.82
C VAL A 122 -4.34 -6.92 -8.43
N GLU A 123 -5.09 -7.97 -8.14
CA GLU A 123 -5.01 -8.71 -6.87
C GLU A 123 -3.62 -9.33 -6.66
N ASP A 124 -3.03 -9.95 -7.68
CA ASP A 124 -1.67 -10.49 -7.64
C ASP A 124 -0.62 -9.40 -7.38
N ARG A 125 -0.77 -8.24 -8.04
CA ARG A 125 0.11 -7.09 -7.85
C ARG A 125 -0.03 -6.50 -6.45
N ILE A 126 -1.23 -6.41 -5.91
CA ILE A 126 -1.48 -5.97 -4.53
C ILE A 126 -0.79 -6.92 -3.55
N SER A 127 -0.97 -8.23 -3.72
CA SER A 127 -0.33 -9.24 -2.89
C SER A 127 1.20 -9.13 -2.93
N SER A 128 1.79 -8.90 -4.12
CA SER A 128 3.24 -8.68 -4.26
C SER A 128 3.72 -7.40 -3.57
N VAL A 129 2.92 -6.32 -3.63
CA VAL A 129 3.24 -5.05 -2.95
C VAL A 129 3.17 -5.21 -1.44
N GLU A 130 2.18 -5.91 -0.91
CA GLU A 130 2.05 -6.19 0.53
C GLU A 130 3.25 -7.00 1.06
N GLN A 131 3.71 -8.01 0.31
CA GLN A 131 4.93 -8.76 0.65
C GLN A 131 6.20 -7.89 0.60
N LYS A 132 6.30 -6.97 -0.36
CA LYS A 132 7.42 -6.02 -0.41
C LYS A 132 7.37 -5.03 0.75
N LEU A 133 6.18 -4.62 1.18
CA LEU A 133 6.02 -3.71 2.31
C LEU A 133 6.48 -4.36 3.62
N SER A 134 6.11 -5.62 3.86
CA SER A 134 6.54 -6.35 5.06
C SER A 134 8.05 -6.60 5.11
N SER A 135 8.66 -6.92 3.96
CA SER A 135 10.13 -7.03 3.87
C SER A 135 10.83 -5.69 4.09
N LEU A 136 10.31 -4.59 3.56
CA LEU A 136 10.85 -3.24 3.82
C LEU A 136 10.81 -2.88 5.30
N THR A 137 9.73 -3.19 6.01
CA THR A 137 9.67 -2.96 7.46
C THR A 137 10.72 -3.77 8.22
N THR A 138 10.96 -5.02 7.81
CA THR A 138 11.99 -5.87 8.42
C THR A 138 13.39 -5.30 8.19
N VAL A 139 13.70 -4.88 6.95
CA VAL A 139 14.99 -4.26 6.60
C VAL A 139 15.21 -2.95 7.35
N GLN A 140 14.16 -2.15 7.55
CA GLN A 140 14.22 -0.92 8.35
C GLN A 140 14.62 -1.21 9.80
N ASP A 141 14.02 -2.24 10.40
CA ASP A 141 14.31 -2.66 11.77
C ASP A 141 15.73 -3.21 11.91
N ASP A 142 16.16 -4.04 10.95
CA ASP A 142 17.53 -4.58 10.88
C ASP A 142 18.56 -3.47 10.72
N LEU A 143 18.29 -2.48 9.85
CA LEU A 143 19.16 -1.33 9.66
C LEU A 143 19.29 -0.51 10.95
N SER A 144 18.19 -0.31 11.68
CA SER A 144 18.21 0.40 12.96
C SER A 144 19.05 -0.35 14.00
N THR A 145 18.93 -1.68 14.04
CA THR A 145 19.68 -2.55 14.94
C THR A 145 21.16 -2.59 14.60
N ALA A 146 21.49 -2.68 13.31
CA ALA A 146 22.86 -2.64 12.81
C ALA A 146 23.53 -1.30 13.15
N ASN A 147 22.86 -0.18 12.92
CA ASN A 147 23.37 1.15 13.27
C ASN A 147 23.64 1.29 14.78
N ARG A 148 22.72 0.81 15.62
CA ARG A 148 22.94 0.78 17.09
C ARG A 148 24.18 -0.04 17.45
N THR A 149 24.33 -1.22 16.84
CA THR A 149 25.48 -2.10 17.08
C THR A 149 26.79 -1.45 16.63
N ILE A 150 26.80 -0.77 15.48
CA ILE A 150 27.97 -0.02 14.99
C ILE A 150 28.37 1.06 15.99
N ASP A 151 27.41 1.82 16.51
CA ASP A 151 27.69 2.86 17.51
C ASP A 151 28.23 2.28 18.81
N ASP A 152 27.69 1.16 19.28
CA ASP A 152 28.18 0.47 20.47
C ASP A 152 29.61 -0.04 20.28
N LEU A 153 29.91 -0.64 19.12
CA LEU A 153 31.26 -1.10 18.77
C LEU A 153 32.25 0.06 18.69
N ARG A 154 31.87 1.18 18.07
CA ARG A 154 32.70 2.40 18.06
C ARG A 154 33.01 2.89 19.47
N ASN A 155 32.01 2.92 20.35
CA ASN A 155 32.22 3.30 21.75
C ASN A 155 33.19 2.34 22.47
N VAL A 156 33.09 1.03 22.23
CA VAL A 156 34.01 0.05 22.80
C VAL A 156 35.44 0.28 22.31
N ILE A 157 35.62 0.51 21.00
CA ILE A 157 36.93 0.81 20.40
C ILE A 157 37.51 2.08 21.01
N ASP A 158 36.74 3.17 21.10
CA ASP A 158 37.20 4.44 21.68
C ASP A 158 37.62 4.27 23.16
N VAL A 159 36.86 3.49 23.94
CA VAL A 159 37.20 3.17 25.34
C VAL A 159 38.50 2.37 25.42
N GLN A 160 38.68 1.36 24.56
CA GLN A 160 39.88 0.53 24.51
C GLN A 160 41.12 1.33 24.08
N ASP A 161 40.97 2.16 23.05
CA ASP A 161 42.03 3.05 22.57
C ASP A 161 42.45 4.04 23.65
N GLN A 162 41.49 4.60 24.40
CA GLN A 162 41.80 5.47 25.52
C GLN A 162 42.46 4.71 26.67
N PHE A 163 42.02 3.47 26.93
CA PHE A 163 42.60 2.60 27.95
C PHE A 163 44.08 2.32 27.68
N SER A 164 44.46 2.09 26.42
CA SER A 164 45.86 1.87 26.03
C SER A 164 46.80 3.04 26.38
N ARG A 165 46.24 4.25 26.55
CA ARG A 165 46.96 5.49 26.86
C ARG A 165 46.92 5.88 28.35
N LEU A 166 46.32 5.07 29.22
CA LEU A 166 46.17 5.39 30.65
C LEU A 166 47.49 5.66 31.38
N ASN A 167 48.56 5.02 30.93
CA ASN A 167 49.91 5.18 31.49
C ASN A 167 50.73 6.25 30.75
N ASN A 168 50.12 7.00 29.84
CA ASN A 168 50.84 7.95 29.01
C ASN A 168 50.66 9.40 29.50
N VAL A 169 51.73 10.19 29.41
CA VAL A 169 51.70 11.66 29.55
C VAL A 169 52.07 12.27 28.22
N GLU A 170 51.35 13.33 27.85
CA GLU A 170 51.61 14.13 26.67
C GLU A 170 52.18 15.50 27.09
N ILE A 171 53.37 15.80 26.60
CA ILE A 171 54.11 17.03 26.88
C ILE A 171 54.05 17.91 25.64
N ASN A 172 53.51 19.11 25.82
CA ASN A 172 53.39 20.13 24.78
C ASN A 172 54.28 21.33 25.10
N GLY A 173 54.71 22.05 24.07
CA GLY A 173 55.46 23.31 24.22
C GLY A 173 56.98 23.20 24.15
N ILE A 174 57.53 21.99 23.93
CA ILE A 174 58.97 21.77 23.77
C ILE A 174 59.35 21.79 22.28
N PRO A 175 60.15 22.76 21.80
CA PRO A 175 60.65 22.82 20.43
C PRO A 175 61.39 21.53 20.02
N SER A 176 61.33 21.17 18.73
CA SER A 176 62.05 20.00 18.20
C SER A 176 63.47 20.38 17.80
N ARG A 177 64.45 19.58 18.19
CA ARG A 177 65.85 19.75 17.79
C ARG A 177 66.40 18.47 17.16
N THR A 178 67.29 18.61 16.19
CA THR A 178 68.02 17.47 15.61
C THR A 178 68.99 16.91 16.65
N GLY A 179 68.95 15.59 16.88
CA GLY A 179 69.84 14.93 17.85
C GLY A 179 69.43 15.14 19.32
N GLU A 180 68.18 15.51 19.59
CA GLU A 180 67.70 15.69 20.97
C GLU A 180 67.62 14.36 21.75
N ASN A 181 67.97 14.41 23.03
CA ASN A 181 67.79 13.29 23.95
C ASN A 181 66.49 13.46 24.73
N LEU A 182 65.45 12.74 24.32
CA LEU A 182 64.14 12.83 24.99
C LEU A 182 64.19 12.35 26.44
N LEU A 183 64.98 11.32 26.77
CA LEU A 183 65.10 10.83 28.15
C LEU A 183 65.74 11.88 29.07
N GLU A 184 66.75 12.59 28.58
CA GLU A 184 67.37 13.69 29.32
C GLU A 184 66.38 14.84 29.55
N LEU A 185 65.57 15.18 28.56
CA LEU A 185 64.51 16.18 28.71
C LEU A 185 63.48 15.77 29.78
N VAL A 186 63.07 14.51 29.78
CA VAL A 186 62.17 13.98 30.81
C VAL A 186 62.84 14.03 32.18
N ASN A 187 64.11 13.64 32.29
CA ASN A 187 64.85 13.71 33.55
C ASN A 187 64.95 15.15 34.08
N ASN A 188 65.19 16.12 33.20
CA ASN A 188 65.19 17.55 33.57
C ASN A 188 63.82 17.98 34.09
N ILE A 189 62.72 17.56 33.46
CA ILE A 189 61.36 17.84 33.96
C ILE A 189 61.16 17.25 35.36
N PHE A 190 61.58 16.00 35.59
CA PHE A 190 61.49 15.35 36.91
C PHE A 190 62.25 16.13 37.99
N SER A 191 63.51 16.48 37.72
CA SER A 191 64.35 17.26 38.62
C SER A 191 63.71 18.60 38.97
N VAL A 192 63.17 19.29 37.96
CA VAL A 192 62.51 20.59 38.11
C VAL A 192 61.24 20.53 38.96
N VAL A 193 60.53 19.41 38.97
CA VAL A 193 59.35 19.20 39.84
C VAL A 193 59.68 18.53 41.18
N GLY A 194 60.96 18.33 41.48
CA GLY A 194 61.42 17.73 42.74
C GLY A 194 61.23 16.21 42.82
N LEU A 195 61.18 15.52 41.68
CA LEU A 195 61.10 14.07 41.60
C LEU A 195 62.39 13.49 41.00
N THR A 196 62.72 12.25 41.36
CA THR A 196 63.78 11.47 40.71
C THR A 196 63.17 10.56 39.66
N LEU A 197 63.89 10.34 38.56
CA LEU A 197 63.48 9.43 37.48
C LEU A 197 64.38 8.20 37.47
N ASP A 198 63.80 7.01 37.53
CA ASP A 198 64.50 5.74 37.32
C ASP A 198 64.34 5.32 35.85
N THR A 199 65.35 4.67 35.26
CA THR A 199 65.27 4.15 33.89
C THR A 199 64.16 3.11 33.72
N THR A 200 63.79 2.40 34.80
CA THR A 200 62.70 1.41 34.84
C THR A 200 61.30 2.03 34.88
N ASP A 201 61.19 3.34 35.13
CA ASP A 201 59.90 4.04 35.20
C ASP A 201 59.26 4.25 33.83
N ILE A 202 60.08 4.32 32.77
CA ILE A 202 59.67 4.64 31.40
C ILE A 202 59.75 3.39 30.54
N ASP A 203 58.64 3.07 29.90
CA ASP A 203 58.55 1.99 28.89
C ASP A 203 58.96 2.53 27.51
N SER A 204 58.48 3.72 27.14
CA SER A 204 58.91 4.38 25.90
C SER A 204 58.72 5.90 25.94
N VAL A 205 59.53 6.62 25.18
CA VAL A 205 59.39 8.06 24.95
C VAL A 205 59.62 8.38 23.47
N HIS A 206 58.71 9.15 22.87
CA HIS A 206 58.80 9.50 21.45
C HIS A 206 58.02 10.77 21.15
N ARG A 207 58.33 11.42 20.04
CA ARG A 207 57.51 12.52 19.51
C ARG A 207 56.33 11.99 18.72
N VAL A 208 55.19 12.67 18.86
CA VAL A 208 53.98 12.40 18.10
C VAL A 208 53.66 13.62 17.25
N ARG A 209 53.35 13.36 15.97
CA ARG A 209 52.99 14.42 15.03
C ARG A 209 51.77 15.17 15.55
N PRO A 210 51.73 16.51 15.44
CA PRO A 210 50.52 17.26 15.72
C PRO A 210 49.36 16.70 14.90
N PHE A 211 48.19 16.55 15.53
CA PHE A 211 46.98 16.23 14.81
C PHE A 211 46.55 17.47 14.00
N VAL A 212 46.95 17.53 12.73
CA VAL A 212 46.51 18.55 11.78
C VAL A 212 45.24 18.03 11.08
N LYS A 213 44.18 18.83 11.03
CA LYS A 213 42.99 18.45 10.25
C LYS A 213 43.35 18.49 8.77
N LYS A 214 42.99 17.47 7.99
CA LYS A 214 43.18 17.44 6.51
C LYS A 214 42.68 18.70 5.79
N ASN A 215 41.67 19.40 6.34
CA ASN A 215 41.13 20.61 5.72
C ASN A 215 41.94 21.90 6.01
N GLU A 216 42.96 21.84 6.87
CA GLU A 216 43.90 22.96 7.10
C GLU A 216 45.08 22.95 6.11
N GLU A 217 45.17 21.93 5.23
CA GLU A 217 46.21 21.83 4.22
C GLU A 217 45.94 22.72 2.98
N VAL A 218 44.70 23.19 2.76
CA VAL A 218 44.29 23.88 1.51
C VAL A 218 44.07 25.40 1.69
N GLY A 219 44.26 25.95 2.89
CA GLY A 219 44.23 27.40 3.12
C GLY A 219 45.56 28.06 2.76
N GLN A 220 45.68 28.61 1.55
CA GLN A 220 46.76 29.49 1.09
C GLN A 220 46.76 30.85 1.83
N ASN A 221 46.88 30.86 3.16
CA ASN A 221 47.19 32.09 3.90
C ASN A 221 48.65 32.03 4.33
N GLU A 222 49.51 32.66 3.53
CA GLU A 222 50.96 32.87 3.74
C GLU A 222 51.30 33.81 4.91
N GLY A 223 50.41 33.94 5.90
CA GLY A 223 50.59 34.78 7.07
C GLY A 223 50.66 33.95 8.35
N ARG A 224 51.88 33.56 8.75
CA ARG A 224 52.21 33.06 10.11
C ARG A 224 51.57 31.71 10.50
N LYS A 225 51.94 30.63 9.81
CA LYS A 225 51.83 29.25 10.37
C LYS A 225 52.76 29.14 11.58
N THR A 226 52.26 29.38 12.79
CA THR A 226 52.94 28.93 14.01
C THR A 226 52.87 27.40 14.03
N VAL A 227 53.84 26.74 13.42
CA VAL A 227 53.96 25.28 13.47
C VAL A 227 54.14 24.91 14.94
N ARG A 228 53.08 24.41 15.58
CA ARG A 228 53.17 23.93 16.96
C ARG A 228 54.17 22.77 16.97
N PRO A 229 55.14 22.76 17.88
CA PRO A 229 56.12 21.69 17.93
C PRO A 229 55.41 20.35 18.20
N PRO A 230 55.88 19.24 17.60
CA PRO A 230 55.33 17.91 17.88
C PRO A 230 55.41 17.59 19.37
N ALA A 231 54.31 17.08 19.94
CA ALA A 231 54.26 16.74 21.35
C ALA A 231 55.16 15.54 21.65
N ILE A 232 55.68 15.46 22.87
CA ILE A 232 56.39 14.27 23.36
C ILE A 232 55.41 13.43 24.15
N VAL A 233 55.34 12.13 23.87
CA VAL A 233 54.57 11.17 24.64
C VAL A 233 55.54 10.29 25.43
N ILE A 234 55.31 10.21 26.73
CA ILE A 234 55.99 9.29 27.64
C ILE A 234 54.99 8.22 28.03
N ARG A 235 55.36 6.95 27.89
CA ARG A 235 54.64 5.81 28.43
C ARG A 235 55.35 5.33 29.69
N PHE A 236 54.65 5.32 30.81
CA PHE A 236 55.17 4.83 32.08
C PHE A 236 54.90 3.33 32.25
N THR A 237 55.85 2.62 32.85
CA THR A 237 55.67 1.23 33.28
C THR A 237 54.60 1.14 34.38
N ARG A 238 54.60 2.13 35.28
CA ARG A 238 53.72 2.19 36.45
C ARG A 238 52.87 3.45 36.44
N ARG A 239 51.55 3.29 36.50
CA ARG A 239 50.59 4.41 36.54
C ARG A 239 50.83 5.37 37.69
N ARG A 240 51.26 4.87 38.85
CA ARG A 240 51.59 5.70 40.02
C ARG A 240 52.62 6.78 39.69
N ARG A 241 53.66 6.45 38.92
CA ARG A 241 54.74 7.38 38.54
C ARG A 241 54.22 8.48 37.63
N LYS A 242 53.34 8.12 36.70
CA LYS A 242 52.60 9.06 35.85
C LYS A 242 51.78 10.05 36.70
N ASP A 243 51.03 9.55 37.67
CA ASP A 243 50.15 10.36 38.52
C ASP A 243 50.95 11.28 39.46
N GLU A 244 52.07 10.80 40.02
CA GLU A 244 53.03 11.59 40.81
C GLU A 244 53.59 12.76 40.00
N LEU A 245 54.06 12.50 38.77
CA LEU A 245 54.57 13.55 37.88
C LEU A 245 53.50 14.62 37.58
N LEU A 246 52.28 14.20 37.21
CA LEU A 246 51.20 15.13 36.91
C LEU A 246 50.78 15.96 38.13
N ALA A 247 50.76 15.35 39.32
CA ALA A 247 50.46 16.04 40.57
C ALA A 247 51.54 17.08 40.92
N ALA A 248 52.82 16.69 40.85
CA ALA A 248 53.95 17.58 41.12
C ALA A 248 54.00 18.76 40.13
N ALA A 249 53.78 18.49 38.84
CA ALA A 249 53.73 19.54 37.81
C ALA A 249 52.56 20.53 38.03
N ARG A 250 51.39 20.05 38.46
CA ARG A 250 50.25 20.91 38.83
C ARG A 250 50.55 21.74 40.07
N ALA A 251 51.20 21.15 41.07
CA ALA A 251 51.59 21.85 42.30
C ALA A 251 52.61 22.97 42.05
N ARG A 252 53.54 22.76 41.10
CA ARG A 252 54.53 23.77 40.69
C ARG A 252 53.93 25.02 40.02
N ARG A 253 52.72 24.94 39.48
CA ARG A 253 52.00 26.04 38.80
C ARG A 253 52.76 26.67 37.62
N GLY A 254 53.34 25.83 36.76
CA GLY A 254 53.97 26.28 35.53
C GLY A 254 55.32 25.63 35.29
N LEU A 255 55.63 25.41 34.02
CA LEU A 255 56.91 24.91 33.52
C LEU A 255 57.24 25.69 32.26
N SER A 256 58.51 25.98 32.05
CA SER A 256 59.03 26.66 30.88
C SER A 256 60.24 25.94 30.30
N THR A 257 60.56 26.22 29.04
CA THR A 257 61.76 25.70 28.36
C THR A 257 63.06 26.05 29.11
N VAL A 258 63.13 27.23 29.72
CA VAL A 258 64.30 27.65 30.51
C VAL A 258 64.48 26.80 31.76
N ASP A 259 63.38 26.41 32.43
CA ASP A 259 63.45 25.54 33.62
C ASP A 259 64.15 24.21 33.34
N ILE A 260 63.93 23.66 32.15
CA ILE A 260 64.48 22.37 31.72
C ILE A 260 65.79 22.50 30.95
N ARG A 261 66.46 23.66 31.08
CA ARG A 261 67.78 23.96 30.51
C ARG A 261 67.82 23.93 28.99
N LEU A 262 66.73 24.31 28.32
CA LEU A 262 66.73 24.51 26.88
C LEU A 262 67.10 25.94 26.53
N ASP A 263 68.06 26.09 25.62
CA ASP A 263 68.41 27.39 25.08
C ASP A 263 67.26 28.02 24.28
N GLY A 264 67.15 29.35 24.33
CA GLY A 264 66.19 30.13 23.54
C GLY A 264 65.12 30.83 24.39
N PRO A 265 64.03 31.30 23.76
CA PRO A 265 62.98 32.02 24.47
C PRO A 265 62.27 31.12 25.49
N SER A 266 61.83 31.74 26.60
CA SER A 266 61.01 31.06 27.60
C SER A 266 59.61 30.78 27.02
N LEU A 267 59.34 29.50 26.77
CA LEU A 267 58.06 29.02 26.25
C LEU A 267 57.40 28.11 27.29
N PRO A 268 56.07 28.23 27.48
CA PRO A 268 55.36 27.42 28.46
C PRO A 268 55.29 25.96 28.02
N ILE A 269 55.52 25.07 28.98
CA ILE A 269 55.42 23.61 28.84
C ILE A 269 54.18 23.13 29.57
N PHE A 270 53.40 22.28 28.90
CA PHE A 270 52.17 21.72 29.45
C PHE A 270 52.24 20.20 29.52
N LEU A 271 52.06 19.65 30.71
CA LEU A 271 51.93 18.22 30.95
C LEU A 271 50.44 17.87 31.07
N ASN A 272 49.97 17.01 30.17
CA ASN A 272 48.58 16.57 30.14
C ASN A 272 48.50 15.04 30.11
N GLU A 273 47.34 14.51 30.49
CA GLU A 273 47.01 13.12 30.18
C GLU A 273 46.84 12.92 28.68
N HIS A 274 47.27 11.77 28.17
CA HIS A 274 47.26 11.50 26.74
C HIS A 274 45.86 11.02 26.28
N LEU A 275 45.03 11.98 25.86
CA LEU A 275 43.70 11.69 25.31
C LEU A 275 43.78 11.24 23.84
N THR A 276 42.83 10.41 23.42
CA THR A 276 42.60 10.10 21.99
C THR A 276 42.18 11.36 21.23
N PRO A 277 42.37 11.43 19.89
CA PRO A 277 41.91 12.55 19.09
C PRO A 277 40.42 12.88 19.30
N SER A 278 39.56 11.86 19.35
CA SER A 278 38.12 11.99 19.64
C SER A 278 37.89 12.64 21.00
N ASN A 279 38.57 12.19 22.06
CA ASN A 279 38.44 12.78 23.39
C ASN A 279 39.04 14.20 23.49
N LYS A 280 40.09 14.51 22.71
CA LYS A 280 40.59 15.90 22.61
C LYS A 280 39.55 16.82 21.99
N LEU A 281 38.84 16.36 20.96
CA LEU A 281 37.73 17.10 20.36
C LEU A 281 36.58 17.27 21.35
N LEU A 282 36.21 16.19 22.04
CA LEU A 282 35.17 16.19 23.07
C LEU A 282 35.50 17.18 24.21
N LEU A 283 36.75 17.20 24.67
CA LEU A 283 37.21 18.16 25.68
C LEU A 283 37.15 19.60 25.17
N ARG A 284 37.47 19.84 23.90
CA ARG A 284 37.35 21.17 23.28
C ARG A 284 35.90 21.63 23.24
N GLN A 285 34.97 20.77 22.82
CA GLN A 285 33.54 21.07 22.83
C GLN A 285 33.02 21.31 24.26
N ALA A 286 33.41 20.45 25.21
CA ALA A 286 33.05 20.60 26.62
C ALA A 286 33.55 21.92 27.22
N ARG A 287 34.73 22.42 26.83
CA ARG A 287 35.22 23.75 27.23
C ARG A 287 34.32 24.88 26.74
N SER A 288 33.82 24.77 25.50
CA SER A 288 32.88 25.74 24.94
C SER A 288 31.56 25.74 25.71
N LEU A 289 31.00 24.55 25.96
CA LEU A 289 29.74 24.40 26.71
C LEU A 289 29.89 24.83 28.17
N LYS A 290 31.05 24.57 28.79
CA LYS A 290 31.36 25.04 30.14
C LYS A 290 31.20 26.56 30.25
N GLN A 291 31.75 27.30 29.29
CA GLN A 291 31.65 28.76 29.24
C GLN A 291 30.21 29.20 28.94
N GLN A 292 29.57 28.58 27.96
CA GLN A 292 28.21 28.92 27.54
C GLN A 292 27.17 28.73 28.67
N PHE A 293 27.27 27.64 29.44
CA PHE A 293 26.31 27.28 30.48
C PHE A 293 26.85 27.50 31.90
N ASN A 294 27.93 28.28 32.05
CA ASN A 294 28.50 28.70 33.34
C ASN A 294 28.80 27.55 34.32
N TYR A 295 29.35 26.43 33.83
CA TYR A 295 29.86 25.37 34.71
C TYR A 295 31.18 25.83 35.36
N SER A 296 31.34 25.66 36.67
CA SER A 296 32.56 26.07 37.38
C SER A 296 33.78 25.22 37.01
N HIS A 297 33.61 23.91 36.86
CA HIS A 297 34.74 22.98 36.80
C HIS A 297 34.70 22.07 35.58
N LEU A 298 35.86 21.88 34.95
CA LEU A 298 36.10 20.92 33.87
C LEU A 298 37.56 20.47 33.97
N TRP A 299 37.80 19.18 34.12
CA TRP A 299 39.14 18.62 34.24
C TRP A 299 39.22 17.22 33.65
N VAL A 300 40.45 16.74 33.49
CA VAL A 300 40.73 15.38 33.05
C VAL A 300 41.38 14.65 34.21
N ARG A 301 40.87 13.45 34.50
CA ARG A 301 41.46 12.52 35.45
C ARG A 301 41.27 11.11 34.93
N ASP A 302 42.32 10.29 34.97
CA ASP A 302 42.27 8.89 34.53
C ASP A 302 41.82 8.76 33.07
N CYS A 303 42.28 9.71 32.24
CA CYS A 303 41.87 9.91 30.85
C CYS A 303 40.36 10.08 30.63
N LYS A 304 39.59 10.40 31.68
CA LYS A 304 38.16 10.71 31.62
C LYS A 304 37.95 12.20 31.73
N ILE A 305 37.00 12.72 30.95
CA ILE A 305 36.62 14.13 30.98
C ILE A 305 35.50 14.29 32.00
N LEU A 306 35.74 15.13 33.01
CA LEU A 306 34.86 15.34 34.14
C LEU A 306 34.43 16.81 34.18
N ILE A 307 33.13 17.04 34.35
CA ILE A 307 32.54 18.37 34.43
C ILE A 307 31.63 18.47 35.66
N ARG A 308 31.60 19.64 36.30
CA ARG A 308 30.78 19.89 37.49
C ARG A 308 30.28 21.33 37.48
N LYS A 309 28.96 21.52 37.70
CA LYS A 309 28.32 22.84 37.57
C LYS A 309 28.77 23.81 38.66
N ASN A 310 28.83 23.35 39.91
CA ASN A 310 29.33 24.10 41.06
C ASN A 310 29.79 23.12 42.16
N ASP A 311 30.32 23.62 43.27
CA ASP A 311 30.88 22.81 44.36
C ASP A 311 29.87 21.93 45.12
N LYS A 312 28.57 22.10 44.88
CA LYS A 312 27.50 21.29 45.48
C LYS A 312 26.92 20.26 44.52
N SER A 313 27.11 20.45 43.22
CA SER A 313 26.55 19.58 42.19
C SER A 313 27.31 18.25 42.09
N PRO A 314 26.70 17.16 41.59
CA PRO A 314 27.44 15.93 41.31
C PRO A 314 28.44 16.13 40.16
N ILE A 315 29.46 15.27 40.13
CA ILE A 315 30.43 15.22 39.03
C ILE A 315 29.83 14.39 37.89
N PHE A 316 29.86 14.93 36.68
CA PHE A 316 29.41 14.24 35.48
C PHE A 316 30.61 13.86 34.60
N THR A 317 30.63 12.63 34.08
CA THR A 317 31.67 12.16 33.15
C THR A 317 31.15 12.25 31.73
N ILE A 318 31.87 12.97 30.87
CA ILE A 318 31.55 13.09 29.44
C ILE A 318 32.27 11.96 28.71
N LYS A 319 31.53 10.96 28.22
CA LYS A 319 32.11 9.79 27.55
C LYS A 319 32.04 9.87 26.02
N ASN A 320 31.02 10.52 25.50
CA ASN A 320 30.79 10.65 24.06
C ASN A 320 30.03 11.95 23.74
N GLU A 321 29.77 12.21 22.46
CA GLU A 321 29.06 13.41 22.01
C GLU A 321 27.62 13.50 22.56
N ARG A 322 26.92 12.37 22.75
CA ARG A 322 25.56 12.35 23.33
C ARG A 322 25.54 12.92 24.75
N ASP A 323 26.60 12.71 25.52
CA ASP A 323 26.74 13.28 26.86
C ASP A 323 26.91 14.81 26.86
N LEU A 324 27.41 15.42 25.77
CA LEU A 324 27.47 16.88 25.65
C LEU A 324 26.06 17.50 25.65
N GLY A 325 25.08 16.83 25.08
CA GLY A 325 23.68 17.29 25.04
C GLY A 325 23.03 17.38 26.42
N LYS A 326 23.64 16.80 27.46
CA LYS A 326 23.17 16.89 28.86
C LYS A 326 23.73 18.13 29.59
N ILE A 327 24.64 18.88 28.98
CA ILE A 327 25.25 20.09 29.55
C ILE A 327 24.39 21.28 29.11
N LYS A 328 23.57 21.79 30.03
CA LYS A 328 22.64 22.92 29.83
C LYS A 328 22.53 23.77 31.10
#